data_AF-A0A8T1FHM5-F1
#
_entry.id   AF-A0A8T1FHM5-F1
#
_cell.length_a   1.000
_cell.length_b   1.000
_cell.length_c   1.000
_cell.angle_alpha   90.00
_cell.angle_beta   90.00
_cell.angle_gamma   90.00
#
_symmetry.space_group_name_H-M   'P 1'
#
loop_
_entity.id
_entity.type
_entity.pdbx_description
1 polymer ?
#
loop_
_entity_poly.entity_id
_entity_poly.type
_entity_poly.pdbx_seq_one_letter_code
_entity_poly.pdbx_strand_id
1 'polypeptide(L)'
;MYNSTRHELDELCDRTPNSEAFWEGYVDYIGSKTCKHYYDMVRDARERGCGEKDKALRGTECREMFQWYVDNKENKWSHFNNRISRDRFRRRRMRIRAVCAILLFPAPSTVDAEFVYYDFNGTTGLVLNGKAATSSCAPFKPTDYSKYAGAADVREATLEVTLTEQLEAIRLETRDTENHTTSGRIAVETAMLGHRDVFQASEEKRRCPVRLRLTASQPHQVSSVWYAQQLPVLQGFETRFTFQITDQSRRCFEVKDQNFGLHEYQSCAVHGGDGFAFVLHSHQNRTATLAAEGSNMGFAGLQNSLAIEFDTWFNDKNAGEDVFYDHVAIYSRGQKSNTDAENARMSAAVVHDLADGKVHVVKIRYYPELKYNYMPYFSATTNLTKFIKDVSEGRRVGTLLVFMDDGIKNDKPILAIPINLAATLRLDSDEAFVGFTASTSSSWQKHDVLGWYYCTEPPCLDQYDTEMTFDFDYNEQSMYSTASHSNTLYPIFIYPDTVSWAKRQAYFAANQKVGLVS
;
A
#
# COMPACT_ATOMS: atom_id res chain seq x y z
N MET A 1 -18.98 -7.27 -50.26
CA MET A 1 -18.45 -6.12 -49.50
C MET A 1 -19.14 -5.91 -48.13
N TYR A 2 -19.92 -6.88 -47.63
CA TYR A 2 -20.42 -6.91 -46.24
C TYR A 2 -19.93 -8.20 -45.53
N ASN A 3 -18.72 -8.63 -45.90
CA ASN A 3 -18.10 -9.87 -45.42
C ASN A 3 -16.70 -9.61 -44.83
N SER A 4 -16.26 -8.35 -44.75
CA SER A 4 -15.30 -7.94 -43.71
C SER A 4 -16.10 -7.97 -42.41
N THR A 5 -15.87 -9.04 -41.68
CA THR A 5 -16.76 -9.62 -40.70
C THR A 5 -16.99 -8.68 -39.51
N ARG A 6 -18.19 -8.72 -38.93
CA ARG A 6 -18.50 -8.23 -37.58
C ARG A 6 -17.40 -8.54 -36.54
N HIS A 7 -16.66 -9.63 -36.77
CA HIS A 7 -15.48 -10.03 -36.03
C HIS A 7 -14.29 -9.04 -36.04
N GLU A 8 -14.05 -8.31 -37.14
CA GLU A 8 -12.99 -7.29 -37.24
C GLU A 8 -13.41 -5.99 -36.54
N LEU A 9 -14.71 -5.69 -36.53
CA LEU A 9 -15.30 -4.60 -35.73
C LEU A 9 -15.20 -4.87 -34.23
N ASP A 10 -15.50 -6.11 -33.87
CA ASP A 10 -15.49 -6.61 -32.51
C ASP A 10 -14.07 -6.57 -31.94
N GLU A 11 -13.05 -6.84 -32.77
CA GLU A 11 -11.63 -6.69 -32.41
C GLU A 11 -11.19 -5.22 -32.24
N LEU A 12 -11.72 -4.29 -33.05
CA LEU A 12 -11.39 -2.85 -32.94
C LEU A 12 -11.85 -2.21 -31.61
N CYS A 13 -12.84 -2.81 -30.97
CA CYS A 13 -13.46 -2.33 -29.71
C CYS A 13 -13.28 -3.32 -28.55
N ASP A 14 -12.40 -4.32 -28.68
CA ASP A 14 -12.12 -5.37 -27.69
C ASP A 14 -13.38 -6.09 -27.15
N ARG A 15 -14.29 -6.46 -28.06
CA ARG A 15 -15.55 -7.12 -27.71
C ARG A 15 -15.33 -8.58 -27.27
N THR A 16 -15.56 -8.86 -25.99
CA THR A 16 -15.60 -10.22 -25.40
C THR A 16 -17.03 -10.81 -25.47
N PRO A 17 -17.24 -12.13 -25.19
CA PRO A 17 -18.51 -12.82 -25.47
C PRO A 17 -19.60 -12.55 -24.42
N ASN A 18 -19.91 -11.27 -24.19
CA ASN A 18 -21.02 -10.80 -23.36
C ASN A 18 -22.26 -10.48 -24.22
N SER A 19 -23.43 -10.36 -23.58
CA SER A 19 -24.71 -10.13 -24.26
C SER A 19 -24.74 -8.82 -25.06
N GLU A 20 -25.57 -8.75 -26.10
CA GLU A 20 -25.63 -7.56 -26.99
C GLU A 20 -26.01 -6.29 -26.22
N ALA A 21 -26.88 -6.39 -25.22
CA ALA A 21 -27.29 -5.28 -24.34
C ALA A 21 -26.14 -4.75 -23.43
N PHE A 22 -25.21 -5.61 -23.03
CA PHE A 22 -24.02 -5.19 -22.26
C PHE A 22 -23.10 -4.29 -23.10
N TRP A 23 -22.95 -4.61 -24.38
CA TRP A 23 -22.10 -3.85 -25.29
C TRP A 23 -22.70 -2.50 -25.72
N GLU A 24 -24.03 -2.42 -25.81
CA GLU A 24 -24.71 -1.12 -26.00
C GLU A 24 -24.42 -0.16 -24.84
N GLY A 25 -24.42 -0.65 -23.59
CA GLY A 25 -24.00 0.14 -22.44
C GLY A 25 -22.50 0.48 -22.42
N TYR A 26 -21.63 -0.46 -22.79
CA TYR A 26 -20.17 -0.26 -22.77
C TYR A 26 -19.71 0.84 -23.74
N VAL A 27 -20.22 0.83 -24.98
CA VAL A 27 -19.79 1.80 -26.02
C VAL A 27 -20.23 3.23 -25.67
N ASP A 28 -21.39 3.40 -25.04
CA ASP A 28 -21.92 4.72 -24.73
C ASP A 28 -21.19 5.43 -23.58
N TYR A 29 -20.66 4.66 -22.61
CA TYR A 29 -20.07 5.19 -21.37
C TYR A 29 -18.55 5.02 -21.26
N ILE A 30 -17.97 3.98 -21.88
CA ILE A 30 -16.56 3.59 -21.67
C ILE A 30 -15.77 3.60 -22.98
N GLY A 31 -16.40 3.29 -24.11
CA GLY A 31 -15.73 3.19 -25.41
C GLY A 31 -14.99 4.46 -25.86
N SER A 32 -13.83 4.29 -26.51
CA SER A 32 -13.10 5.42 -27.10
C SER A 32 -13.98 6.20 -28.10
N LYS A 33 -13.70 7.51 -28.28
CA LYS A 33 -14.47 8.35 -29.24
C LYS A 33 -14.60 7.74 -30.63
N THR A 34 -13.57 7.03 -31.08
CA THR A 34 -13.56 6.33 -32.37
C THR A 34 -14.50 5.13 -32.37
N CYS A 35 -14.47 4.31 -31.31
CA CYS A 35 -15.38 3.17 -31.18
C CYS A 35 -16.84 3.61 -31.09
N LYS A 36 -17.12 4.70 -30.35
CA LYS A 36 -18.46 5.29 -30.23
C LYS A 36 -18.99 5.79 -31.57
N HIS A 37 -18.22 6.62 -32.27
CA HIS A 37 -18.61 7.13 -33.59
C HIS A 37 -18.87 6.00 -34.60
N TYR A 38 -18.09 4.94 -34.49
CA TYR A 38 -18.19 3.80 -35.37
C TYR A 38 -19.44 2.94 -35.12
N TYR A 39 -19.78 2.67 -33.86
CA TYR A 39 -21.02 1.98 -33.49
C TYR A 39 -22.28 2.82 -33.80
N ASP A 40 -22.20 4.15 -33.67
CA ASP A 40 -23.28 5.06 -34.11
C ASP A 40 -23.55 4.92 -35.61
N MET A 41 -22.52 4.81 -36.43
CA MET A 41 -22.67 4.57 -37.87
C MET A 41 -23.26 3.19 -38.18
N VAL A 42 -22.86 2.15 -37.45
CA VAL A 42 -23.43 0.80 -37.60
C VAL A 42 -24.91 0.80 -37.22
N ARG A 43 -25.31 1.59 -36.21
CA ARG A 43 -26.72 1.79 -35.83
C ARG A 43 -27.50 2.48 -36.93
N ASP A 44 -27.00 3.60 -37.47
CA ASP A 44 -27.66 4.34 -38.57
C ASP A 44 -27.76 3.46 -39.84
N ALA A 45 -26.73 2.67 -40.16
CA ALA A 45 -26.75 1.73 -41.27
C ALA A 45 -27.78 0.59 -41.08
N ARG A 46 -28.00 0.13 -39.84
CA ARG A 46 -29.01 -0.88 -39.51
C ARG A 46 -30.42 -0.32 -39.62
N GLU A 47 -30.68 0.87 -39.10
CA GLU A 47 -31.98 1.55 -39.19
C GLU A 47 -32.39 1.81 -40.64
N ARG A 48 -31.42 2.12 -41.50
CA ARG A 48 -31.64 2.36 -42.94
C ARG A 48 -31.71 1.07 -43.78
N GLY A 49 -31.50 -0.09 -43.18
CA GLY A 49 -31.56 -1.39 -43.85
C GLY A 49 -30.42 -1.63 -44.84
N CYS A 50 -29.26 -0.99 -44.64
CA CYS A 50 -28.09 -1.13 -45.53
C CYS A 50 -27.45 -2.54 -45.51
N GLY A 51 -27.93 -3.46 -44.66
CA GLY A 51 -27.51 -4.87 -44.62
C GLY A 51 -28.29 -5.80 -45.58
N GLU A 52 -29.36 -5.32 -46.22
CA GLU A 52 -30.12 -6.08 -47.21
C GLU A 52 -29.46 -5.95 -48.60
N LYS A 53 -29.18 -7.09 -49.26
CA LYS A 53 -28.37 -7.17 -50.50
C LYS A 53 -28.83 -6.21 -51.61
N ASP A 54 -30.13 -5.98 -51.74
CA ASP A 54 -30.68 -5.12 -52.80
C ASP A 54 -30.55 -3.62 -52.52
N LYS A 55 -30.60 -3.20 -51.25
CA LYS A 55 -30.45 -1.78 -50.84
C LYS A 55 -28.97 -1.37 -50.76
N ALA A 56 -28.10 -2.27 -50.29
CA ALA A 56 -26.67 -2.03 -50.18
C ALA A 56 -25.99 -1.73 -51.53
N LEU A 57 -26.50 -2.33 -52.62
CA LEU A 57 -25.90 -2.20 -53.96
C LEU A 57 -26.48 -1.06 -54.80
N ARG A 58 -27.72 -0.61 -54.51
CA ARG A 58 -28.41 0.40 -55.33
C ARG A 58 -28.57 1.76 -54.65
N GLY A 59 -28.61 1.84 -53.33
CA GLY A 59 -28.66 3.11 -52.59
C GLY A 59 -27.35 3.90 -52.72
N THR A 60 -27.43 5.20 -53.03
CA THR A 60 -26.27 6.10 -53.03
C THR A 60 -25.81 6.40 -51.60
N GLU A 61 -26.74 6.59 -50.67
CA GLU A 61 -26.45 6.90 -49.26
C GLU A 61 -25.71 5.77 -48.52
N CYS A 62 -26.15 4.50 -48.67
CA CYS A 62 -25.45 3.37 -48.05
C CYS A 62 -24.00 3.24 -48.59
N ARG A 63 -23.77 3.56 -49.88
CA ARG A 63 -22.43 3.50 -50.49
C ARG A 63 -21.48 4.55 -49.94
N GLU A 64 -21.96 5.77 -49.72
CA GLU A 64 -21.15 6.85 -49.13
C GLU A 64 -20.72 6.52 -47.69
N MET A 65 -21.62 5.95 -46.88
CA MET A 65 -21.29 5.47 -45.53
C MET A 65 -20.23 4.36 -45.55
N PHE A 66 -20.32 3.41 -46.48
CA PHE A 66 -19.31 2.33 -46.60
C PHE A 66 -17.96 2.84 -47.13
N GLN A 67 -17.95 3.87 -47.97
CA GLN A 67 -16.70 4.43 -48.49
C GLN A 67 -15.89 5.10 -47.37
N TRP A 68 -16.54 5.87 -46.49
CA TRP A 68 -15.88 6.43 -45.30
C TRP A 68 -15.22 5.36 -44.43
N TYR A 69 -15.90 4.23 -44.21
CA TYR A 69 -15.34 3.11 -43.45
C TYR A 69 -14.07 2.55 -44.08
N VAL A 70 -14.07 2.38 -45.40
CA VAL A 70 -12.91 1.87 -46.14
C VAL A 70 -11.75 2.86 -46.11
N ASP A 71 -12.01 4.16 -46.18
CA ASP A 71 -10.98 5.20 -46.20
C ASP A 71 -10.32 5.39 -44.82
N ASN A 72 -11.06 5.11 -43.74
CA ASN A 72 -10.58 5.34 -42.37
C ASN A 72 -10.04 4.09 -41.67
N LYS A 73 -10.19 2.88 -42.24
CA LYS A 73 -9.70 1.63 -41.62
C LYS A 73 -8.16 1.51 -41.61
N GLU A 74 -7.44 2.13 -42.54
CA GLU A 74 -5.97 1.98 -42.68
C GLU A 74 -5.15 3.05 -41.93
N ASN A 75 -5.80 4.08 -41.36
CA ASN A 75 -5.11 5.18 -40.67
C ASN A 75 -4.60 4.85 -39.24
N LYS A 76 -4.40 3.56 -38.91
CA LYS A 76 -3.75 3.11 -37.67
C LYS A 76 -2.69 2.01 -37.86
N TRP A 77 -1.96 2.02 -38.98
CA TRP A 77 -0.69 1.29 -39.12
C TRP A 77 0.57 2.17 -39.18
N SER A 78 0.45 3.51 -39.09
CA SER A 78 1.60 4.42 -39.19
C SER A 78 1.97 5.18 -37.90
N HIS A 79 1.14 5.17 -36.85
CA HIS A 79 1.43 5.91 -35.61
C HIS A 79 2.12 5.08 -34.50
N PHE A 80 2.26 3.76 -34.68
CA PHE A 80 2.86 2.88 -33.66
C PHE A 80 4.35 2.54 -33.88
N ASN A 81 4.91 2.80 -35.07
CA ASN A 81 6.26 2.30 -35.42
C ASN A 81 7.31 3.34 -35.83
N ASN A 82 7.13 4.63 -35.52
CA ASN A 82 8.09 5.68 -35.97
C ASN A 82 8.62 6.60 -34.86
N ARG A 83 8.83 6.09 -33.63
CA ARG A 83 9.48 6.87 -32.55
C ARG A 83 10.70 6.24 -31.89
N ILE A 84 11.21 5.11 -32.38
CA ILE A 84 12.46 4.51 -31.87
C ILE A 84 13.28 3.97 -33.06
N SER A 85 13.91 4.87 -33.82
CA SER A 85 15.08 4.57 -34.66
C SER A 85 15.39 5.79 -35.54
N ARG A 86 16.07 6.78 -34.97
CA ARG A 86 17.08 7.59 -35.68
C ARG A 86 17.68 8.61 -34.73
N ASP A 87 18.64 8.13 -33.92
CA ASP A 87 19.67 9.03 -33.40
C ASP A 87 20.97 8.27 -33.03
N ARG A 88 21.81 8.02 -34.05
CA ARG A 88 23.25 8.34 -34.02
C ARG A 88 24.00 7.88 -35.29
N PHE A 89 24.78 8.84 -35.81
CA PHE A 89 25.99 8.69 -36.63
C PHE A 89 25.89 8.37 -38.15
N ARG A 90 25.99 9.43 -38.97
CA ARG A 90 27.10 9.56 -39.95
C ARG A 90 27.36 11.02 -40.36
N ARG A 91 28.65 11.37 -40.40
CA ARG A 91 29.21 12.73 -40.56
C ARG A 91 29.16 13.26 -42.01
N ARG A 92 28.91 14.58 -42.11
CA ARG A 92 29.48 15.61 -43.03
C ARG A 92 29.40 15.43 -44.56
N ARG A 93 28.63 16.29 -45.22
CA ARG A 93 29.07 17.55 -45.92
C ARG A 93 27.96 18.02 -46.88
N MET A 94 27.32 19.17 -46.61
CA MET A 94 27.01 20.19 -47.63
C MET A 94 26.49 21.47 -46.97
N ARG A 95 27.03 22.60 -47.41
CA ARG A 95 26.61 23.95 -47.01
C ARG A 95 25.30 24.29 -47.72
N ILE A 96 24.33 24.90 -47.03
CA ILE A 96 23.43 25.95 -47.54
C ILE A 96 22.83 26.68 -46.33
N ARG A 97 22.78 28.01 -46.41
CA ARG A 97 22.31 28.95 -45.39
C ARG A 97 20.78 29.02 -45.37
N ALA A 98 20.16 29.03 -44.18
CA ALA A 98 18.87 29.68 -43.95
C ALA A 98 18.70 29.98 -42.46
N VAL A 99 18.32 31.22 -42.15
CA VAL A 99 18.07 31.78 -40.82
C VAL A 99 16.60 31.55 -40.48
N CYS A 100 16.29 31.02 -39.29
CA CYS A 100 14.96 31.14 -38.67
C CYS A 100 15.05 30.94 -37.15
N ALA A 101 14.39 31.83 -36.41
CA ALA A 101 14.43 31.96 -34.96
C ALA A 101 13.72 30.80 -34.24
N ILE A 102 14.29 30.35 -33.12
CA ILE A 102 13.74 29.28 -32.27
C ILE A 102 13.00 29.94 -31.09
N LEU A 103 11.68 29.79 -31.05
CA LEU A 103 10.88 29.91 -29.82
C LEU A 103 10.86 28.51 -29.16
N LEU A 104 11.46 28.41 -27.98
CA LEU A 104 11.40 27.21 -27.14
C LEU A 104 10.10 27.26 -26.32
N PHE A 105 9.17 26.35 -26.60
CA PHE A 105 8.16 25.93 -25.63
C PHE A 105 8.67 24.69 -24.90
N PRO A 106 8.56 24.61 -23.56
CA PRO A 106 8.89 23.39 -22.83
C PRO A 106 7.80 22.33 -23.06
N ALA A 107 8.21 21.07 -23.24
CA ALA A 107 7.30 19.93 -23.24
C ALA A 107 6.77 19.68 -21.81
N PRO A 108 5.53 19.18 -21.64
CA PRO A 108 5.00 18.84 -20.33
C PRO A 108 5.78 17.64 -19.76
N SER A 109 6.33 17.81 -18.56
CA SER A 109 6.88 16.73 -17.74
C SER A 109 5.74 15.85 -17.24
N THR A 110 5.79 14.56 -17.57
CA THR A 110 4.99 13.52 -16.92
C THR A 110 5.56 13.29 -15.52
N VAL A 111 4.70 13.23 -14.51
CA VAL A 111 5.08 13.12 -13.10
C VAL A 111 4.88 11.68 -12.66
N ASP A 112 5.97 10.92 -12.59
CA ASP A 112 5.96 9.52 -12.14
C ASP A 112 6.20 9.43 -10.63
N ALA A 113 5.63 8.40 -9.99
CA ALA A 113 6.01 8.01 -8.63
C ALA A 113 7.51 7.67 -8.55
N GLU A 114 8.18 8.10 -7.47
CA GLU A 114 9.61 7.83 -7.27
C GLU A 114 9.86 6.32 -7.07
N PHE A 115 8.98 5.68 -6.32
CA PHE A 115 8.89 4.22 -6.26
C PHE A 115 7.47 3.77 -5.92
N VAL A 116 7.14 2.53 -6.32
CA VAL A 116 5.88 1.86 -6.01
C VAL A 116 6.15 0.39 -5.68
N TYR A 117 5.64 -0.05 -4.52
CA TYR A 117 5.55 -1.44 -4.11
C TYR A 117 4.06 -1.81 -3.99
N TYR A 118 3.52 -2.51 -4.98
CA TYR A 118 2.17 -3.08 -4.91
C TYR A 118 2.08 -4.26 -3.94
N ASP A 119 3.18 -5.02 -3.88
CA ASP A 119 3.49 -6.04 -2.89
C ASP A 119 5.00 -5.99 -2.60
N PHE A 120 5.48 -6.90 -1.75
CA PHE A 120 6.90 -7.01 -1.41
C PHE A 120 7.53 -8.31 -1.90
N ASN A 121 7.05 -8.84 -3.04
CA ASN A 121 7.68 -9.99 -3.68
C ASN A 121 9.11 -9.64 -4.15
N GLY A 122 9.35 -8.36 -4.47
CA GLY A 122 10.67 -7.77 -4.59
C GLY A 122 10.87 -6.65 -3.58
N THR A 123 12.00 -6.66 -2.87
CA THR A 123 12.41 -5.59 -1.94
C THR A 123 13.55 -4.75 -2.50
N THR A 124 13.74 -4.74 -3.83
CA THR A 124 14.78 -3.95 -4.49
C THR A 124 14.65 -2.49 -4.10
N GLY A 125 15.74 -1.89 -3.62
CA GLY A 125 15.74 -0.51 -3.14
C GLY A 125 15.40 -0.36 -1.65
N LEU A 126 15.05 -1.44 -0.94
CA LEU A 126 14.82 -1.41 0.51
C LEU A 126 16.00 -1.98 1.29
N VAL A 127 16.33 -1.35 2.42
CA VAL A 127 17.30 -1.83 3.39
C VAL A 127 16.55 -2.24 4.66
N LEU A 128 16.55 -3.54 4.95
CA LEU A 128 15.89 -4.13 6.12
C LEU A 128 16.90 -4.37 7.24
N ASN A 129 16.68 -3.75 8.41
CA ASN A 129 17.51 -3.90 9.60
C ASN A 129 16.74 -4.54 10.77
N GLY A 130 17.48 -5.06 11.75
CA GLY A 130 16.91 -5.65 12.95
C GLY A 130 16.10 -6.91 12.63
N LYS A 131 14.84 -6.93 13.07
CA LYS A 131 13.90 -8.05 12.85
C LYS A 131 13.00 -7.90 11.62
N ALA A 132 13.20 -6.85 10.80
CA ALA A 132 12.45 -6.67 9.56
C ALA A 132 12.70 -7.83 8.58
N ALA A 133 11.64 -8.29 7.93
CA ALA A 133 11.63 -9.42 7.02
C ALA A 133 10.51 -9.27 5.98
N THR A 134 10.41 -10.22 5.06
CA THR A 134 9.20 -10.39 4.25
C THR A 134 8.46 -11.65 4.65
N SER A 135 7.14 -11.68 4.50
CA SER A 135 6.37 -12.89 4.78
C SER A 135 6.65 -13.98 3.73
N SER A 136 6.68 -15.25 4.15
CA SER A 136 6.70 -16.41 3.23
C SER A 136 5.30 -17.00 3.15
N CYS A 137 4.57 -16.58 2.13
CA CYS A 137 3.23 -17.07 1.82
C CYS A 137 3.20 -18.52 1.28
N ALA A 138 4.37 -19.14 1.11
CA ALA A 138 4.50 -20.52 0.72
C ALA A 138 5.16 -21.32 1.86
N PRO A 139 4.79 -22.60 2.07
CA PRO A 139 5.37 -23.46 3.12
C PRO A 139 6.81 -23.89 2.80
N PHE A 140 7.53 -23.12 1.98
CA PHE A 140 8.91 -23.38 1.65
C PHE A 140 9.80 -22.79 2.73
N LYS A 141 10.84 -23.54 3.10
CA LYS A 141 11.92 -23.02 3.93
C LYS A 141 12.50 -21.77 3.26
N PRO A 142 13.00 -20.79 4.05
CA PRO A 142 13.72 -19.63 3.51
C PRO A 142 14.67 -20.11 2.42
N THR A 143 14.52 -19.58 1.21
CA THR A 143 15.45 -19.93 0.14
C THR A 143 16.81 -19.34 0.50
N ASP A 144 17.91 -20.07 0.25
CA ASP A 144 19.27 -19.59 0.52
C ASP A 144 19.59 -18.24 -0.18
N TYR A 145 18.76 -17.84 -1.15
CA TYR A 145 18.87 -16.59 -1.91
C TYR A 145 18.33 -15.35 -1.18
N SER A 146 17.49 -15.49 -0.14
CA SER A 146 17.01 -14.35 0.65
C SER A 146 16.95 -14.68 2.13
N LYS A 147 17.92 -14.14 2.89
CA LYS A 147 17.98 -14.24 4.36
C LYS A 147 16.79 -13.60 5.08
N TYR A 148 16.00 -12.79 4.38
CA TYR A 148 14.86 -12.05 4.95
C TYR A 148 13.51 -12.70 4.64
N ALA A 149 13.42 -13.58 3.64
CA ALA A 149 12.16 -14.19 3.24
C ALA A 149 11.70 -15.23 4.27
N GLY A 150 10.54 -14.99 4.89
CA GLY A 150 9.94 -15.84 5.92
C GLY A 150 10.68 -15.86 7.26
N ALA A 151 11.72 -15.04 7.42
CA ALA A 151 12.54 -15.03 8.63
C ALA A 151 11.75 -14.59 9.89
N ALA A 152 10.63 -13.89 9.70
CA ALA A 152 9.74 -13.39 10.75
C ALA A 152 8.34 -14.02 10.69
N ASP A 153 8.21 -15.23 10.15
CA ASP A 153 6.92 -15.96 10.08
C ASP A 153 6.60 -16.78 11.34
N VAL A 154 7.48 -16.77 12.34
CA VAL A 154 7.20 -17.40 13.65
C VAL A 154 5.95 -16.75 14.25
N ARG A 155 4.95 -17.60 14.53
CA ARG A 155 3.60 -17.15 14.91
C ARG A 155 3.34 -17.16 16.40
N GLU A 156 4.07 -17.98 17.14
CA GLU A 156 3.80 -18.21 18.55
C GLU A 156 5.02 -17.79 19.37
N ALA A 157 4.78 -16.99 20.40
CA ALA A 157 5.72 -16.70 21.45
C ALA A 157 5.07 -16.98 22.79
N THR A 158 5.90 -17.24 23.79
CA THR A 158 5.49 -17.34 25.19
C THR A 158 6.63 -16.80 26.04
N LEU A 159 6.32 -15.96 27.02
CA LEU A 159 7.28 -15.53 28.04
C LEU A 159 7.16 -16.42 29.29
N GLU A 160 8.22 -16.45 30.08
CA GLU A 160 8.22 -17.15 31.36
C GLU A 160 7.15 -16.59 32.30
N VAL A 161 6.54 -17.48 33.07
CA VAL A 161 5.50 -17.12 34.04
C VAL A 161 6.12 -16.26 35.13
N THR A 162 5.56 -15.07 35.34
CA THR A 162 6.01 -14.18 36.42
C THR A 162 5.14 -14.42 37.65
N LEU A 163 5.77 -14.71 38.78
CA LEU A 163 5.10 -14.88 40.07
C LEU A 163 5.32 -13.64 40.92
N THR A 164 4.22 -13.04 41.41
CA THR A 164 4.25 -11.92 42.35
C THR A 164 3.54 -12.33 43.63
N GLU A 165 4.26 -12.30 44.75
CA GLU A 165 3.68 -12.55 46.09
C GLU A 165 3.13 -11.23 46.67
N GLN A 166 1.89 -11.28 47.15
CA GLN A 166 1.23 -10.22 47.90
C GLN A 166 0.89 -10.72 49.30
N LEU A 167 0.53 -9.80 50.21
CA LEU A 167 0.31 -10.10 51.63
C LEU A 167 -0.75 -11.19 51.87
N GLU A 168 -1.72 -11.34 50.96
CA GLU A 168 -2.83 -12.29 51.09
C GLU A 168 -2.99 -13.21 49.87
N ALA A 169 -2.26 -12.98 48.78
CA ALA A 169 -2.44 -13.70 47.52
C ALA A 169 -1.13 -13.86 46.73
N ILE A 170 -1.10 -14.83 45.82
CA ILE A 170 -0.04 -15.05 44.84
C ILE A 170 -0.65 -14.80 43.46
N ARG A 171 0.00 -13.94 42.68
CA ARG A 171 -0.40 -13.61 41.31
C ARG A 171 0.57 -14.23 40.32
N LEU A 172 0.04 -15.10 39.47
CA LEU A 172 0.74 -15.68 38.33
C LEU A 172 0.37 -14.90 37.07
N GLU A 173 1.37 -14.44 36.34
CA GLU A 173 1.19 -13.75 35.06
C GLU A 173 1.73 -14.61 33.93
N THR A 174 0.87 -14.92 32.95
CA THR A 174 1.24 -15.59 31.71
C THR A 174 1.12 -14.65 30.53
N ARG A 175 2.03 -14.78 29.57
CA ARG A 175 2.01 -14.03 28.32
C ARG A 175 2.38 -14.92 27.15
N ASP A 176 1.47 -15.01 26.19
CA ASP A 176 1.57 -15.87 25.03
C ASP A 176 0.90 -15.21 23.82
N THR A 177 1.25 -15.62 22.59
CA THR A 177 0.50 -15.15 21.41
C THR A 177 -0.94 -15.68 21.49
N GLU A 178 -1.92 -14.79 21.30
CA GLU A 178 -3.33 -15.16 21.44
C GLU A 178 -3.74 -16.19 20.39
N ASN A 179 -4.56 -17.15 20.85
CA ASN A 179 -5.27 -18.07 19.99
C ASN A 179 -6.69 -17.56 19.74
N HIS A 180 -7.01 -17.20 18.50
CA HIS A 180 -8.32 -16.66 18.12
C HIS A 180 -9.53 -17.54 18.48
N THR A 181 -9.33 -18.85 18.72
CA THR A 181 -10.41 -19.74 19.18
C THR A 181 -10.86 -19.46 20.62
N THR A 182 -9.99 -18.87 21.45
CA THR A 182 -10.30 -18.57 22.86
C THR A 182 -10.80 -17.15 23.08
N SER A 183 -10.62 -16.25 22.10
CA SER A 183 -10.84 -14.81 22.27
C SER A 183 -12.30 -14.46 22.60
N GLY A 184 -13.26 -15.13 21.98
CA GLY A 184 -14.69 -14.91 22.26
C GLY A 184 -15.10 -15.26 23.69
N ARG A 185 -14.39 -16.18 24.35
CA ARG A 185 -14.63 -16.52 25.76
C ARG A 185 -13.98 -15.52 26.71
N ILE A 186 -12.78 -15.03 26.37
CA ILE A 186 -12.07 -14.04 27.19
C ILE A 186 -12.94 -12.79 27.39
N ALA A 187 -13.50 -12.25 26.30
CA ALA A 187 -14.36 -11.07 26.31
C ALA A 187 -15.52 -11.16 27.31
N VAL A 188 -16.10 -12.36 27.48
CA VAL A 188 -17.29 -12.57 28.32
C VAL A 188 -16.93 -13.01 29.75
N GLU A 189 -15.91 -13.86 29.89
CA GLU A 189 -15.64 -14.57 31.16
C GLU A 189 -14.56 -13.91 32.01
N THR A 190 -13.53 -13.34 31.38
CA THR A 190 -12.28 -12.97 32.10
C THR A 190 -11.67 -11.64 31.67
N ALA A 191 -12.29 -10.89 30.76
CA ALA A 191 -11.73 -9.65 30.23
C ALA A 191 -11.36 -8.65 31.34
N MET A 192 -10.14 -8.11 31.28
CA MET A 192 -9.74 -6.95 32.07
C MET A 192 -9.73 -5.67 31.23
N LEU A 193 -9.59 -4.52 31.90
CA LEU A 193 -9.42 -3.23 31.25
C LEU A 193 -8.27 -3.29 30.22
N GLY A 194 -8.53 -2.79 29.01
CA GLY A 194 -7.58 -2.84 27.89
C GLY A 194 -7.66 -4.12 27.07
N HIS A 195 -8.63 -5.02 27.31
CA HIS A 195 -8.91 -6.11 26.38
C HIS A 195 -9.47 -5.56 25.06
N ARG A 196 -8.93 -6.05 23.94
CA ARG A 196 -9.48 -5.80 22.62
C ARG A 196 -10.54 -6.84 22.24
N ASP A 197 -11.78 -6.38 22.12
CA ASP A 197 -12.93 -7.24 21.79
C ASP A 197 -13.07 -7.53 20.29
N VAL A 198 -12.60 -6.61 19.44
CA VAL A 198 -12.72 -6.70 17.98
C VAL A 198 -11.33 -6.73 17.36
N PHE A 199 -10.91 -7.92 16.92
CA PHE A 199 -9.68 -8.08 16.14
C PHE A 199 -9.76 -9.32 15.24
N GLN A 200 -9.09 -9.26 14.09
CA GLN A 200 -9.00 -10.39 13.14
C GLN A 200 -7.63 -11.06 13.17
N ALA A 201 -7.61 -12.35 12.88
CA ALA A 201 -6.39 -13.12 12.69
C ALA A 201 -5.74 -12.78 11.35
N SER A 202 -4.43 -13.00 11.23
CA SER A 202 -3.80 -13.00 9.92
C SER A 202 -4.31 -14.18 9.09
N GLU A 203 -5.13 -13.93 8.05
CA GLU A 203 -5.52 -14.95 7.08
C GLU A 203 -4.37 -15.29 6.12
N GLU A 204 -3.46 -16.14 6.55
CA GLU A 204 -2.42 -16.68 5.67
C GLU A 204 -3.02 -17.81 4.81
N LYS A 205 -3.68 -17.43 3.71
CA LYS A 205 -4.06 -18.38 2.65
C LYS A 205 -2.79 -19.05 2.10
N ARG A 206 -2.90 -20.30 1.63
CA ARG A 206 -1.79 -21.08 1.00
C ARG A 206 -1.10 -20.34 -0.17
N ARG A 207 -1.70 -19.24 -0.64
CA ARG A 207 -1.11 -18.22 -1.50
C ARG A 207 -1.56 -16.86 -0.95
N CYS A 208 -0.63 -16.04 -0.50
CA CYS A 208 -0.85 -14.63 -0.19
C CYS A 208 0.18 -13.76 -0.94
N PRO A 209 -0.11 -12.48 -1.21
CA PRO A 209 0.90 -11.52 -1.62
C PRO A 209 1.95 -11.38 -0.53
N VAL A 210 3.22 -11.31 -0.91
CA VAL A 210 4.32 -11.12 0.03
C VAL A 210 4.21 -9.74 0.67
N ARG A 211 4.27 -9.72 2.00
CA ARG A 211 4.16 -8.50 2.82
C ARG A 211 5.52 -8.11 3.36
N LEU A 212 5.73 -6.82 3.62
CA LEU A 212 6.86 -6.35 4.39
C LEU A 212 6.51 -6.43 5.87
N ARG A 213 7.17 -7.32 6.60
CA ARG A 213 6.96 -7.49 8.04
C ARG A 213 8.00 -6.70 8.82
N LEU A 214 7.54 -5.71 9.57
CA LEU A 214 8.41 -4.92 10.44
C LEU A 214 8.76 -5.73 11.70
N THR A 215 7.76 -6.31 12.37
CA THR A 215 7.97 -7.27 13.48
C THR A 215 7.04 -8.46 13.35
N ALA A 216 7.48 -9.61 13.85
CA ALA A 216 6.67 -10.80 14.09
C ALA A 216 5.85 -10.69 15.38
N SER A 217 4.96 -11.66 15.59
CA SER A 217 4.31 -11.90 16.88
C SER A 217 5.30 -12.51 17.88
N GLN A 218 6.28 -11.71 18.30
CA GLN A 218 7.37 -12.09 19.19
C GLN A 218 7.73 -10.92 20.11
N PRO A 219 8.16 -11.18 21.35
CA PRO A 219 8.56 -10.14 22.28
C PRO A 219 9.91 -9.49 21.90
N HIS A 220 10.12 -8.27 22.39
CA HIS A 220 11.41 -7.55 22.36
C HIS A 220 12.04 -7.40 20.96
N GLN A 221 11.23 -7.20 19.93
CA GLN A 221 11.71 -6.96 18.58
C GLN A 221 11.90 -5.48 18.32
N VAL A 222 12.92 -5.15 17.53
CA VAL A 222 13.11 -3.81 16.96
C VAL A 222 13.51 -3.96 15.51
N SER A 223 12.95 -3.10 14.67
CA SER A 223 13.19 -3.13 13.22
C SER A 223 13.18 -1.73 12.62
N SER A 224 13.82 -1.62 11.47
CA SER A 224 13.70 -0.46 10.61
C SER A 224 13.81 -0.88 9.15
N VAL A 225 13.06 -0.23 8.27
CA VAL A 225 13.13 -0.43 6.82
C VAL A 225 13.26 0.92 6.17
N TRP A 226 14.32 1.13 5.39
CA TRP A 226 14.59 2.40 4.72
C TRP A 226 14.65 2.23 3.21
N TYR A 227 14.11 3.19 2.47
CA TYR A 227 14.44 3.32 1.05
C TYR A 227 15.94 3.68 0.92
N ALA A 228 16.63 3.01 0.01
CA ALA A 228 18.08 3.03 -0.07
C ALA A 228 18.64 4.40 -0.47
N GLN A 229 17.86 5.17 -1.23
CA GLN A 229 18.20 6.52 -1.70
C GLN A 229 17.49 7.55 -0.83
N GLN A 230 18.11 8.71 -0.65
CA GLN A 230 17.46 9.84 0.01
C GLN A 230 16.47 10.46 -0.96
N LEU A 231 15.32 10.90 -0.44
CA LEU A 231 14.22 11.44 -1.24
C LEU A 231 13.98 12.91 -0.92
N PRO A 232 13.67 13.75 -1.93
CA PRO A 232 13.31 15.14 -1.71
C PRO A 232 12.06 15.26 -0.84
N VAL A 233 12.14 16.01 0.27
CA VAL A 233 11.00 16.20 1.19
C VAL A 233 10.56 17.65 1.36
N LEU A 234 11.44 18.62 1.07
CA LEU A 234 11.14 20.04 1.34
C LEU A 234 10.26 20.70 0.28
N GLN A 235 10.21 20.16 -0.94
CA GLN A 235 9.40 20.70 -2.04
C GLN A 235 7.94 20.24 -2.01
N GLY A 236 7.58 19.44 -1.00
CA GLY A 236 6.33 18.70 -0.96
C GLY A 236 6.58 17.23 -1.28
N PHE A 237 5.73 16.38 -0.72
CA PHE A 237 5.71 14.97 -1.06
C PHE A 237 4.35 14.38 -0.71
N GLU A 238 4.08 13.22 -1.29
CA GLU A 238 3.05 12.32 -0.83
C GLU A 238 3.60 10.91 -0.72
N THR A 239 3.19 10.23 0.34
CA THR A 239 3.36 8.79 0.46
C THR A 239 2.05 8.16 0.86
N ARG A 240 1.81 6.95 0.38
CA ARG A 240 0.68 6.14 0.80
C ARG A 240 1.15 4.74 1.05
N PHE A 241 0.62 4.12 2.09
CA PHE A 241 0.87 2.73 2.39
C PHE A 241 -0.37 2.09 2.99
N THR A 242 -0.45 0.78 2.84
CA THR A 242 -1.45 -0.06 3.49
C THR A 242 -0.77 -0.91 4.55
N PHE A 243 -1.40 -1.05 5.70
CA PHE A 243 -0.86 -1.84 6.79
C PHE A 243 -1.94 -2.71 7.44
N GLN A 244 -1.50 -3.76 8.11
CA GLN A 244 -2.36 -4.65 8.90
C GLN A 244 -1.61 -5.06 10.16
N ILE A 245 -2.26 -4.96 11.31
CA ILE A 245 -1.72 -5.38 12.60
C ILE A 245 -2.51 -6.58 13.11
N THR A 246 -1.83 -7.70 13.37
CA THR A 246 -2.46 -9.00 13.69
C THR A 246 -1.66 -9.79 14.73
N ASP A 247 -2.21 -10.92 15.18
CA ASP A 247 -1.55 -11.91 16.03
C ASP A 247 -0.97 -11.29 17.32
N GLN A 248 -1.85 -10.66 18.10
CA GLN A 248 -1.51 -9.96 19.33
C GLN A 248 -1.15 -10.92 20.48
N SER A 249 -0.39 -10.43 21.44
CA SER A 249 -0.19 -11.12 22.72
C SER A 249 -1.47 -11.13 23.56
N ARG A 250 -1.67 -12.23 24.28
CA ARG A 250 -2.59 -12.34 25.41
C ARG A 250 -1.79 -12.29 26.70
N ARG A 251 -2.29 -11.53 27.66
CA ARG A 251 -1.80 -11.48 29.03
C ARG A 251 -2.90 -11.95 29.98
N CYS A 252 -2.60 -12.94 30.82
CA CYS A 252 -3.52 -13.43 31.83
C CYS A 252 -2.92 -13.36 33.23
N PHE A 253 -3.77 -13.06 34.20
CA PHE A 253 -3.50 -13.15 35.62
C PHE A 253 -4.34 -14.24 36.23
N GLU A 254 -3.67 -15.09 36.99
CA GLU A 254 -4.32 -16.06 37.86
C GLU A 254 -3.94 -15.69 39.30
N VAL A 255 -4.93 -15.35 40.12
CA VAL A 255 -4.73 -14.99 41.53
C VAL A 255 -5.19 -16.13 42.41
N LYS A 256 -4.30 -16.60 43.28
CA LYS A 256 -4.53 -17.68 44.23
C LYS A 256 -4.22 -17.22 45.65
N ASP A 257 -4.78 -17.89 46.64
CA ASP A 257 -4.35 -17.71 48.02
C ASP A 257 -2.89 -18.17 48.23
N GLN A 258 -2.28 -17.76 49.35
CA GLN A 258 -0.88 -18.12 49.67
C GLN A 258 -0.65 -19.64 49.82
N ASN A 259 -1.70 -20.40 50.11
CA ASN A 259 -1.62 -21.85 50.24
C ASN A 259 -1.87 -22.59 48.92
N PHE A 260 -2.05 -21.87 47.80
CA PHE A 260 -2.42 -22.40 46.49
C PHE A 260 -3.69 -23.28 46.50
N GLY A 261 -4.51 -23.16 47.54
CA GLY A 261 -5.71 -23.96 47.79
C GLY A 261 -6.99 -23.36 47.22
N LEU A 262 -7.02 -22.05 46.96
CA LEU A 262 -8.18 -21.35 46.41
C LEU A 262 -7.78 -20.46 45.23
N HIS A 263 -8.47 -20.64 44.10
CA HIS A 263 -8.43 -19.68 42.98
C HIS A 263 -9.38 -18.53 43.31
N GLU A 264 -8.87 -17.31 43.45
CA GLU A 264 -9.70 -16.14 43.71
C GLU A 264 -10.38 -15.67 42.42
N TYR A 265 -9.57 -15.34 41.41
CA TYR A 265 -10.07 -14.94 40.10
C TYR A 265 -9.01 -15.11 39.01
N GLN A 266 -9.49 -15.16 37.76
CA GLN A 266 -8.67 -15.10 36.56
C GLN A 266 -9.09 -13.89 35.74
N SER A 267 -8.11 -13.13 35.24
CA SER A 267 -8.39 -12.03 34.32
C SER A 267 -7.40 -12.00 33.15
N CYS A 268 -7.89 -11.78 31.94
CA CYS A 268 -7.12 -11.85 30.70
C CYS A 268 -7.38 -10.62 29.83
N ALA A 269 -6.39 -10.18 29.08
CA ALA A 269 -6.53 -9.20 28.00
C ALA A 269 -5.70 -9.64 26.79
N VAL A 270 -6.37 -9.65 25.64
CA VAL A 270 -5.68 -9.67 24.35
C VAL A 270 -5.39 -8.23 23.96
N HIS A 271 -4.11 -7.89 23.90
CA HIS A 271 -3.62 -6.60 23.45
C HIS A 271 -2.15 -6.72 23.04
N GLY A 272 -1.82 -6.30 21.83
CA GLY A 272 -0.45 -6.21 21.33
C GLY A 272 0.18 -4.85 21.63
N GLY A 273 1.46 -4.73 21.32
CA GLY A 273 2.24 -3.50 21.41
C GLY A 273 3.60 -3.65 20.72
N ASP A 274 4.38 -2.60 20.54
CA ASP A 274 4.07 -1.21 20.93
C ASP A 274 3.39 -0.44 19.76
N GLY A 275 3.76 -0.77 18.53
CA GLY A 275 3.28 -0.10 17.33
C GLY A 275 4.38 0.04 16.29
N PHE A 276 4.16 0.94 15.33
CA PHE A 276 5.16 1.29 14.32
C PHE A 276 5.09 2.79 13.99
N ALA A 277 6.09 3.30 13.27
CA ALA A 277 6.11 4.67 12.81
C ALA A 277 6.58 4.78 11.36
N PHE A 278 6.03 5.74 10.64
CA PHE A 278 6.61 6.26 9.40
C PHE A 278 7.59 7.38 9.74
N VAL A 279 8.82 7.30 9.26
CA VAL A 279 9.92 8.17 9.71
C VAL A 279 10.62 8.82 8.52
N LEU A 280 10.83 10.13 8.64
CA LEU A 280 11.77 10.91 7.83
C LEU A 280 13.00 11.19 8.69
N HIS A 281 14.21 10.90 8.20
CA HIS A 281 15.41 11.23 8.96
C HIS A 281 16.63 11.55 8.09
N SER A 282 17.57 12.29 8.65
CA SER A 282 18.93 12.46 8.10
C SER A 282 19.95 12.13 9.20
N HIS A 283 19.89 10.87 9.63
CA HIS A 283 20.77 10.31 10.66
C HIS A 283 22.13 9.94 10.06
N GLN A 284 23.20 10.07 10.85
CA GLN A 284 24.58 9.82 10.38
C GLN A 284 24.80 8.38 9.92
N ASN A 285 24.10 7.40 10.51
CA ASN A 285 24.18 6.00 10.12
C ASN A 285 23.35 5.68 8.84
N ARG A 286 22.72 6.68 8.20
CA ARG A 286 21.99 6.52 6.93
C ARG A 286 21.00 5.35 7.00
N THR A 287 20.97 4.49 5.99
CA THR A 287 20.09 3.30 5.92
C THR A 287 20.44 2.20 6.92
N ALA A 288 21.57 2.26 7.64
CA ALA A 288 21.89 1.33 8.72
C ALA A 288 21.34 1.79 10.07
N THR A 289 20.59 2.90 10.10
CA THR A 289 19.97 3.44 11.33
C THR A 289 18.94 2.44 11.86
N LEU A 290 19.08 2.07 13.12
CA LEU A 290 18.19 1.17 13.86
C LEU A 290 18.20 1.63 15.32
N ALA A 291 17.05 1.70 15.97
CA ALA A 291 16.98 2.04 17.39
C ALA A 291 17.48 0.89 18.28
N ALA A 292 17.77 1.22 19.54
CA ALA A 292 18.13 0.21 20.53
C ALA A 292 16.92 -0.68 20.89
N GLU A 293 17.16 -1.88 21.38
CA GLU A 293 16.11 -2.77 21.91
C GLU A 293 15.31 -2.07 23.03
N GLY A 294 13.99 -2.25 23.02
CA GLY A 294 13.09 -1.56 23.96
C GLY A 294 12.85 -0.08 23.64
N SER A 295 13.31 0.41 22.48
CA SER A 295 12.89 1.71 21.95
C SER A 295 11.46 1.63 21.45
N ASN A 296 10.53 2.32 22.12
CA ASN A 296 9.12 2.41 21.74
C ASN A 296 8.97 2.77 20.25
N MET A 297 8.28 1.88 19.51
CA MET A 297 8.02 1.90 18.07
C MET A 297 9.25 2.03 17.16
N GLY A 298 10.46 1.80 17.71
CA GLY A 298 11.73 1.79 16.97
C GLY A 298 12.25 3.13 16.46
N PHE A 299 11.61 4.27 16.81
CA PHE A 299 12.10 5.61 16.42
C PHE A 299 12.74 6.40 17.58
N ALA A 300 12.51 6.01 18.84
CA ALA A 300 13.16 6.68 19.96
C ALA A 300 14.69 6.52 19.87
N GLY A 301 15.42 7.60 20.21
CA GLY A 301 16.87 7.66 20.06
C GLY A 301 17.36 8.14 18.69
N LEU A 302 16.57 8.01 17.62
CA LEU A 302 16.96 8.49 16.28
C LEU A 302 17.12 10.01 16.30
N GLN A 303 18.29 10.48 15.87
CA GLN A 303 18.58 11.91 15.75
C GLN A 303 18.11 12.44 14.40
N ASN A 304 17.77 13.73 14.36
CA ASN A 304 17.45 14.43 13.13
C ASN A 304 16.32 13.73 12.36
N SER A 305 15.22 13.50 13.07
CA SER A 305 14.09 12.70 12.61
C SER A 305 12.73 13.34 12.93
N LEU A 306 11.76 13.05 12.07
CA LEU A 306 10.34 13.30 12.23
C LEU A 306 9.63 11.95 12.11
N ALA A 307 8.90 11.55 13.15
CA ALA A 307 8.16 10.28 13.18
C ALA A 307 6.66 10.57 13.23
N ILE A 308 5.89 9.85 12.42
CA ILE A 308 4.43 9.75 12.52
C ILE A 308 4.15 8.36 13.08
N GLU A 309 3.73 8.30 14.33
CA GLU A 309 3.51 7.06 15.05
C GLU A 309 2.10 6.52 14.86
N PHE A 310 2.00 5.20 14.92
CA PHE A 310 0.79 4.40 14.94
C PHE A 310 0.90 3.53 16.18
N ASP A 311 0.52 4.13 17.31
CA ASP A 311 0.72 3.58 18.64
C ASP A 311 -0.48 2.73 19.04
N THR A 312 -0.17 1.54 19.56
CA THR A 312 -1.13 0.51 19.93
C THR A 312 -0.93 0.07 21.38
N TRP A 313 -0.19 0.83 22.19
CA TRP A 313 0.09 0.45 23.55
C TRP A 313 0.12 1.64 24.49
N PHE A 314 -0.76 1.62 25.49
CA PHE A 314 -0.76 2.63 26.53
C PHE A 314 0.46 2.51 27.47
N ASN A 315 1.35 3.50 27.41
CA ASN A 315 2.53 3.63 28.26
C ASN A 315 2.18 4.25 29.63
N ASP A 316 1.77 3.40 30.57
CA ASP A 316 1.34 3.77 31.94
C ASP A 316 2.41 4.46 32.82
N LYS A 317 3.71 4.31 32.49
CA LYS A 317 4.82 4.85 33.28
C LYS A 317 4.88 6.38 33.28
N ASN A 318 4.33 7.03 32.24
CA ASN A 318 4.28 8.48 32.11
C ASN A 318 2.82 8.93 32.03
N ALA A 319 2.08 8.75 33.12
CA ALA A 319 0.66 9.11 33.20
C ALA A 319 0.42 10.56 32.70
N GLY A 320 -0.38 10.69 31.63
CA GLY A 320 -0.72 11.96 30.99
C GLY A 320 0.03 12.27 29.69
N GLU A 321 1.11 11.55 29.38
CA GLU A 321 1.83 11.72 28.11
C GLU A 321 1.16 10.95 26.97
N ASP A 322 0.43 9.89 27.29
CA ASP A 322 -0.13 8.93 26.34
C ASP A 322 -1.65 8.72 26.52
N VAL A 323 -2.34 8.28 25.45
CA VAL A 323 -3.77 8.00 25.39
C VAL A 323 -4.02 6.50 25.57
N PHE A 324 -5.10 6.15 26.29
CA PHE A 324 -5.42 4.76 26.59
C PHE A 324 -5.78 3.89 25.37
N TYR A 325 -6.19 4.51 24.27
CA TYR A 325 -6.60 3.85 23.03
C TYR A 325 -5.51 3.97 21.97
N ASP A 326 -5.55 3.07 20.99
CA ASP A 326 -4.77 3.18 19.76
C ASP A 326 -4.88 4.60 19.19
N HIS A 327 -3.75 5.18 18.80
CA HIS A 327 -3.73 6.56 18.34
C HIS A 327 -2.58 6.85 17.38
N VAL A 328 -2.72 7.98 16.69
CA VAL A 328 -1.74 8.51 15.76
C VAL A 328 -1.27 9.88 16.24
N ALA A 329 0.03 10.09 16.23
CA ALA A 329 0.65 11.36 16.61
C ALA A 329 1.98 11.59 15.89
N ILE A 330 2.50 12.82 15.96
CA ILE A 330 3.71 13.23 15.24
C ILE A 330 4.77 13.69 16.25
N TYR A 331 6.00 13.19 16.15
CA TYR A 331 7.09 13.46 17.08
C TYR A 331 8.33 13.98 16.37
N SER A 332 8.94 15.00 16.95
CA SER A 332 10.30 15.40 16.59
C SER A 332 10.96 16.21 17.70
N ARG A 333 12.27 15.99 17.84
CA ARG A 333 13.17 16.87 18.61
C ARG A 333 14.17 17.59 17.70
N GLY A 334 13.86 17.67 16.41
CA GLY A 334 14.73 18.18 15.36
C GLY A 334 16.02 17.37 15.31
N GLN A 335 17.17 18.05 15.38
CA GLN A 335 18.49 17.40 15.34
C GLN A 335 18.81 16.53 16.58
N LYS A 336 18.09 16.67 17.69
CA LYS A 336 18.31 15.86 18.89
C LYS A 336 17.71 14.46 18.74
N SER A 337 18.15 13.51 19.56
CA SER A 337 17.54 12.19 19.65
C SER A 337 16.06 12.30 19.99
N ASN A 338 15.21 11.71 19.15
CA ASN A 338 13.77 11.69 19.29
C ASN A 338 13.34 10.78 20.45
N THR A 339 12.09 10.91 20.86
CA THR A 339 11.43 10.08 21.89
C THR A 339 9.94 10.22 21.68
N ASP A 340 9.21 9.25 22.20
CA ASP A 340 7.78 9.13 22.46
C ASP A 340 7.28 10.00 23.64
N ALA A 341 8.16 10.71 24.35
CA ALA A 341 7.75 11.58 25.44
C ALA A 341 6.97 12.83 24.96
N GLU A 342 6.13 13.39 25.82
CA GLU A 342 5.28 14.56 25.50
C GLU A 342 6.11 15.76 24.98
N ASN A 343 7.32 15.95 25.48
CA ASN A 343 8.21 17.05 25.06
C ASN A 343 8.72 16.95 23.61
N ALA A 344 8.52 15.81 22.95
CA ALA A 344 8.86 15.55 21.55
C ALA A 344 7.62 15.51 20.66
N ARG A 345 6.44 15.25 21.24
CA ARG A 345 5.16 15.24 20.54
C ARG A 345 4.86 16.61 19.97
N MET A 346 4.47 16.71 18.71
CA MET A 346 4.16 17.97 17.99
C MET A 346 2.68 18.16 17.70
N SER A 347 1.90 17.08 17.70
CA SER A 347 0.45 17.09 17.53
C SER A 347 -0.26 16.58 18.79
N ALA A 348 -1.53 16.91 18.97
CA ALA A 348 -2.37 16.07 19.83
C ALA A 348 -2.43 14.64 19.27
N ALA A 349 -2.57 13.66 20.15
CA ALA A 349 -2.87 12.29 19.78
C ALA A 349 -4.31 12.17 19.27
N VAL A 350 -4.47 11.50 18.13
CA VAL A 350 -5.77 11.25 17.51
C VAL A 350 -6.10 9.78 17.63
N VAL A 351 -7.15 9.46 18.38
CA VAL A 351 -7.62 8.08 18.58
C VAL A 351 -8.13 7.52 17.27
N HIS A 352 -7.68 6.32 16.94
CA HIS A 352 -8.13 5.56 15.77
C HIS A 352 -7.89 4.08 16.04
N ASP A 353 -8.81 3.20 15.67
CA ASP A 353 -8.55 1.76 15.73
C ASP A 353 -7.41 1.41 14.76
N LEU A 354 -6.32 0.80 15.25
CA LEU A 354 -5.14 0.45 14.44
C LEU A 354 -4.89 -1.06 14.43
N ALA A 355 -5.06 -1.71 15.59
CA ALA A 355 -4.83 -3.14 15.77
C ALA A 355 -6.13 -3.96 15.78
N ASP A 356 -7.12 -3.60 14.96
CA ASP A 356 -8.39 -4.33 14.83
C ASP A 356 -8.32 -5.52 13.83
N GLY A 357 -7.12 -5.82 13.31
CA GLY A 357 -6.88 -6.87 12.33
C GLY A 357 -7.39 -6.57 10.93
N LYS A 358 -8.04 -5.42 10.68
CA LYS A 358 -8.41 -4.99 9.34
C LYS A 358 -7.21 -4.38 8.62
N VAL A 359 -7.33 -4.27 7.30
CA VAL A 359 -6.36 -3.54 6.49
C VAL A 359 -6.72 -2.08 6.52
N HIS A 360 -5.78 -1.25 6.97
CA HIS A 360 -5.88 0.20 6.98
C HIS A 360 -5.06 0.80 5.84
N VAL A 361 -5.48 1.98 5.38
CA VAL A 361 -4.75 2.75 4.37
C VAL A 361 -4.41 4.13 4.91
N VAL A 362 -3.15 4.53 4.74
CA VAL A 362 -2.65 5.82 5.21
C VAL A 362 -2.12 6.61 4.03
N LYS A 363 -2.49 7.89 3.94
CA LYS A 363 -1.87 8.86 3.03
C LYS A 363 -1.27 10.00 3.84
N ILE A 364 0.02 10.24 3.69
CA ILE A 364 0.72 11.36 4.29
C ILE A 364 1.11 12.32 3.18
N ARG A 365 0.75 13.60 3.34
CA ARG A 365 1.04 14.63 2.34
C ARG A 365 1.65 15.84 3.01
N TYR A 366 2.75 16.34 2.46
CA TYR A 366 3.34 17.62 2.85
C TYR A 366 3.19 18.63 1.73
N TYR A 367 2.63 19.79 2.06
CA TYR A 367 2.62 20.97 1.20
C TYR A 367 3.68 21.97 1.69
N PRO A 368 4.53 22.52 0.82
CA PRO A 368 5.51 23.55 1.20
C PRO A 368 4.86 24.91 1.57
N GLU A 369 3.54 25.01 1.47
CA GLU A 369 2.74 26.16 1.88
C GLU A 369 1.64 25.82 2.90
N LEU A 370 1.14 26.86 3.57
CA LEU A 370 -0.03 26.74 4.45
C LEU A 370 -1.31 26.53 3.63
N LYS A 371 -1.99 25.42 3.87
CA LYS A 371 -3.27 25.06 3.27
C LYS A 371 -4.42 25.38 4.22
N TYR A 372 -4.98 26.58 4.06
CA TYR A 372 -6.00 27.11 4.95
C TYR A 372 -7.30 26.27 4.99
N ASN A 373 -7.60 25.51 3.94
CA ASN A 373 -8.73 24.59 3.88
C ASN A 373 -8.63 23.45 4.92
N TYR A 374 -7.42 23.10 5.38
CA TYR A 374 -7.22 22.08 6.41
C TYR A 374 -7.05 22.64 7.83
N MET A 375 -7.19 23.97 8.03
CA MET A 375 -7.10 24.59 9.37
C MET A 375 -8.00 23.96 10.44
N PRO A 376 -9.24 23.51 10.15
CA PRO A 376 -10.07 22.85 11.17
C PRO A 376 -9.45 21.57 11.76
N TYR A 377 -8.51 20.95 11.05
CA TYR A 377 -7.79 19.75 11.48
C TYR A 377 -6.42 20.07 12.10
N PHE A 378 -6.05 21.36 12.18
CA PHE A 378 -4.77 21.76 12.72
C PHE A 378 -4.69 21.42 14.21
N SER A 379 -3.69 20.63 14.54
CA SER A 379 -3.36 20.19 15.88
C SER A 379 -1.94 20.61 16.21
N ALA A 380 -1.69 20.95 17.47
CA ALA A 380 -0.38 21.42 17.89
C ALA A 380 -0.18 21.18 19.38
N THR A 381 1.06 20.85 19.74
CA THR A 381 1.55 20.95 21.12
C THR A 381 2.50 22.15 21.25
N THR A 382 2.95 22.42 22.48
CA THR A 382 3.95 23.46 22.74
C THR A 382 5.28 23.20 22.01
N ASN A 383 5.63 21.93 21.77
CA ASN A 383 6.86 21.55 21.08
C ASN A 383 6.88 22.01 19.60
N LEU A 384 5.71 22.08 18.94
CA LEU A 384 5.62 22.48 17.53
C LEU A 384 6.05 23.93 17.29
N THR A 385 5.91 24.81 18.28
CA THR A 385 6.15 26.27 18.15
C THR A 385 7.56 26.63 17.68
N LYS A 386 8.57 25.78 17.94
CA LYS A 386 9.95 26.03 17.48
C LYS A 386 10.17 25.64 16.01
N PHE A 387 9.27 24.86 15.43
CA PHE A 387 9.34 24.30 14.07
C PHE A 387 8.43 25.01 13.06
N ILE A 388 7.72 26.06 13.49
CA ILE A 388 6.92 26.93 12.60
C ILE A 388 7.66 28.23 12.23
N LYS A 389 8.98 28.27 12.45
CA LYS A 389 9.79 29.45 12.11
C LYS A 389 10.14 29.41 10.64
N ASP A 390 9.98 30.52 9.94
CA ASP A 390 10.52 30.70 8.60
C ASP A 390 12.05 30.74 8.66
N VAL A 391 12.71 29.94 7.82
CA VAL A 391 14.18 29.83 7.80
C VAL A 391 14.77 30.73 6.71
N SER A 392 14.17 30.71 5.51
CA SER A 392 14.56 31.55 4.37
C SER A 392 13.43 31.68 3.37
N GLU A 393 13.62 32.52 2.35
CA GLU A 393 12.75 32.55 1.18
C GLU A 393 12.74 31.15 0.52
N GLY A 394 11.54 30.64 0.20
CA GLY A 394 11.34 29.26 -0.27
C GLY A 394 11.40 28.17 0.81
N ARG A 395 11.67 28.50 2.08
CA ARG A 395 11.70 27.55 3.22
C ARG A 395 10.81 28.05 4.35
N ARG A 396 9.52 28.17 4.03
CA ARG A 396 8.47 28.70 4.91
C ARG A 396 7.67 27.59 5.57
N VAL A 397 6.77 27.97 6.47
CA VAL A 397 5.80 27.05 7.06
C VAL A 397 4.92 26.42 5.99
N GLY A 398 4.89 25.08 5.99
CA GLY A 398 4.04 24.25 5.17
C GLY A 398 2.93 23.58 5.98
N THR A 399 2.22 22.65 5.35
CA THR A 399 1.16 21.85 5.98
C THR A 399 1.47 20.37 5.83
N LEU A 400 1.63 19.66 6.94
CA LEU A 400 1.75 18.20 6.96
C LEU A 400 0.39 17.60 7.34
N LEU A 401 -0.09 16.67 6.51
CA LEU A 401 -1.40 16.05 6.62
C LEU A 401 -1.23 14.54 6.75
N VAL A 402 -2.01 13.93 7.63
CA VAL A 402 -2.15 12.48 7.75
C VAL A 402 -3.63 12.13 7.55
N PHE A 403 -3.90 11.36 6.51
CA PHE A 403 -5.21 10.81 6.21
C PHE A 403 -5.18 9.31 6.50
N MET A 404 -6.33 8.79 6.91
CA MET A 404 -6.51 7.38 7.17
C MET A 404 -7.88 6.92 6.64
N ASP A 405 -7.90 5.73 6.05
CA ASP A 405 -9.10 5.03 5.57
C ASP A 405 -10.05 5.92 4.75
N ASP A 406 -11.32 6.02 5.14
CA ASP A 406 -12.35 6.80 4.43
C ASP A 406 -12.06 8.31 4.43
N GLY A 407 -11.17 8.78 5.31
CA GLY A 407 -10.67 10.15 5.30
C GLY A 407 -9.94 10.50 4.00
N ILE A 408 -9.30 9.51 3.34
CA ILE A 408 -8.63 9.71 2.05
C ILE A 408 -9.65 10.05 0.96
N LYS A 409 -10.76 9.29 0.88
CA LYS A 409 -11.80 9.45 -0.15
C LYS A 409 -12.59 10.74 0.02
N ASN A 410 -12.78 11.17 1.27
CA ASN A 410 -13.56 12.36 1.61
C ASN A 410 -12.70 13.64 1.74
N ASP A 411 -11.39 13.56 1.47
CA ASP A 411 -10.42 14.63 1.71
C ASP A 411 -10.48 15.21 3.14
N LYS A 412 -10.61 14.31 4.13
CA LYS A 412 -10.63 14.63 5.56
C LYS A 412 -9.43 13.98 6.26
N PRO A 413 -8.37 14.74 6.55
CA PRO A 413 -7.26 14.20 7.30
C PRO A 413 -7.71 13.92 8.75
N ILE A 414 -7.16 12.86 9.34
CA ILE A 414 -7.33 12.62 10.78
C ILE A 414 -6.51 13.61 11.60
N LEU A 415 -5.42 14.11 11.01
CA LEU A 415 -4.47 14.99 11.66
C LEU A 415 -3.80 15.92 10.64
N ALA A 416 -3.70 17.20 10.99
CA ALA A 416 -2.93 18.18 10.23
C ALA A 416 -2.08 19.03 11.18
N ILE A 417 -0.86 19.38 10.79
CA ILE A 417 -0.03 20.32 11.54
C ILE A 417 0.61 21.38 10.61
N PRO A 418 0.68 22.65 11.01
CA PRO A 418 1.53 23.63 10.36
C PRO A 418 2.98 23.34 10.76
N ILE A 419 3.87 23.07 9.79
CA ILE A 419 5.26 22.73 10.08
C ILE A 419 6.21 23.22 8.98
N ASN A 420 7.35 23.75 9.38
CA ASN A 420 8.47 23.98 8.48
C ASN A 420 9.45 22.79 8.59
N LEU A 421 9.44 21.90 7.60
CA LEU A 421 10.35 20.75 7.59
C LEU A 421 11.82 21.16 7.54
N ALA A 422 12.14 22.30 6.91
CA ALA A 422 13.51 22.83 6.88
C ALA A 422 13.99 23.35 8.25
N ALA A 423 13.07 23.83 9.09
CA ALA A 423 13.36 24.19 10.48
C ALA A 423 13.45 22.96 11.40
N THR A 424 12.78 21.88 11.02
CA THR A 424 12.68 20.65 11.81
C THR A 424 13.88 19.74 11.58
N LEU A 425 14.19 19.46 10.32
CA LEU A 425 15.22 18.52 9.90
C LEU A 425 16.39 19.26 9.27
N ARG A 426 17.61 18.91 9.67
CA ARG A 426 18.82 19.35 8.99
C ARG A 426 19.12 18.37 7.86
N LEU A 427 18.73 18.73 6.65
CA LEU A 427 18.86 17.86 5.48
C LEU A 427 20.04 18.28 4.62
N ASP A 428 20.73 17.29 4.07
CA ASP A 428 21.71 17.50 3.01
C ASP A 428 20.93 17.48 1.68
N SER A 429 21.14 18.50 0.84
CA SER A 429 20.46 18.63 -0.46
C SER A 429 18.92 18.59 -0.42
N ASP A 430 18.31 18.94 0.71
CA ASP A 430 16.84 18.94 0.92
C ASP A 430 16.18 17.54 0.86
N GLU A 431 17.01 16.49 1.02
CA GLU A 431 16.60 15.09 0.94
C GLU A 431 16.72 14.37 2.30
N ALA A 432 15.83 13.39 2.54
CA ALA A 432 15.81 12.57 3.75
C ALA A 432 15.71 11.09 3.42
N PHE A 433 16.17 10.24 4.33
CA PHE A 433 15.80 8.83 4.32
C PHE A 433 14.35 8.70 4.77
N VAL A 434 13.60 7.86 4.04
CA VAL A 434 12.18 7.63 4.24
C VAL A 434 11.96 6.15 4.50
N GLY A 435 11.15 5.81 5.49
CA GLY A 435 10.93 4.42 5.85
C GLY A 435 10.06 4.21 7.06
N PHE A 436 10.13 3.00 7.60
CA PHE A 436 9.36 2.55 8.74
C PHE A 436 10.27 2.10 9.88
N THR A 437 9.81 2.28 11.10
CA THR A 437 10.37 1.66 12.30
C THR A 437 9.26 0.94 13.05
N ALA A 438 9.56 -0.14 13.74
CA ALA A 438 8.59 -0.80 14.62
C ALA A 438 9.30 -1.47 15.79
N SER A 439 8.57 -1.65 16.89
CA SER A 439 9.03 -2.45 18.02
C SER A 439 7.92 -3.27 18.64
N THR A 440 8.35 -4.31 19.34
CA THR A 440 7.54 -5.02 20.33
C THR A 440 8.30 -5.04 21.65
N SER A 441 7.54 -5.17 22.74
CA SER A 441 8.09 -5.24 24.08
C SER A 441 7.67 -6.58 24.70
N SER A 442 7.31 -6.54 25.97
CA SER A 442 6.70 -7.66 26.69
C SER A 442 5.22 -7.90 26.31
N SER A 443 4.66 -7.02 25.48
CA SER A 443 3.45 -7.20 24.67
C SER A 443 3.88 -7.10 23.21
N TRP A 444 3.26 -7.88 22.32
CA TRP A 444 3.72 -8.00 20.93
C TRP A 444 2.58 -8.20 19.94
N GLN A 445 2.87 -7.91 18.67
CA GLN A 445 1.97 -8.12 17.53
C GLN A 445 2.77 -8.08 16.22
N LYS A 446 2.16 -8.60 15.15
CA LYS A 446 2.70 -8.45 13.79
C LYS A 446 2.39 -7.06 13.25
N HIS A 447 3.38 -6.41 12.68
CA HIS A 447 3.22 -5.18 11.91
C HIS A 447 3.58 -5.47 10.45
N ASP A 448 2.57 -5.61 9.59
CA ASP A 448 2.75 -5.88 8.17
C ASP A 448 2.38 -4.64 7.34
N VAL A 449 3.25 -4.25 6.41
CA VAL A 449 2.97 -3.31 5.32
C VAL A 449 2.69 -4.12 4.05
N LEU A 450 1.58 -3.81 3.40
CA LEU A 450 1.04 -4.61 2.29
C LEU A 450 1.37 -3.98 0.93
N GLY A 451 1.43 -2.65 0.87
CA GLY A 451 1.89 -1.88 -0.28
C GLY A 451 2.35 -0.49 0.16
N TRP A 452 3.25 0.12 -0.62
CA TRP A 452 3.83 1.42 -0.30
C TRP A 452 4.29 2.16 -1.56
N TYR A 453 3.94 3.44 -1.70
CA TYR A 453 4.51 4.32 -2.71
C TYR A 453 4.95 5.66 -2.12
N TYR A 454 5.79 6.35 -2.89
CA TYR A 454 6.23 7.71 -2.62
C TYR A 454 6.31 8.53 -3.91
N CYS A 455 5.88 9.79 -3.87
CA CYS A 455 6.11 10.75 -4.93
C CYS A 455 6.45 12.13 -4.38
N THR A 456 7.26 12.89 -5.12
CA THR A 456 7.71 14.25 -4.76
C THR A 456 6.79 15.34 -5.30
N GLU A 457 5.93 15.03 -6.26
CA GLU A 457 5.01 15.97 -6.90
C GLU A 457 3.57 15.44 -6.78
N PRO A 458 2.83 15.83 -5.73
CA PRO A 458 1.44 15.41 -5.54
C PRO A 458 0.49 16.09 -6.56
N PRO A 459 -0.60 15.42 -7.01
CA PRO A 459 -1.01 14.07 -6.63
C PRO A 459 -0.12 13.00 -7.28
N CYS A 460 0.11 11.88 -6.59
CA CYS A 460 0.89 10.80 -7.18
C CYS A 460 0.09 10.13 -8.30
N LEU A 461 0.63 10.14 -9.52
CA LEU A 461 0.01 9.53 -10.69
C LEU A 461 0.67 8.19 -11.03
N ASP A 462 -0.11 7.29 -11.61
CA ASP A 462 0.40 6.07 -12.22
C ASP A 462 0.89 6.32 -13.67
N GLN A 463 1.40 5.27 -14.31
CA GLN A 463 1.87 5.31 -15.71
C GLN A 463 0.78 5.71 -16.74
N TYR A 464 -0.48 5.84 -16.31
CA TYR A 464 -1.64 6.19 -17.13
C TYR A 464 -2.27 7.54 -16.71
N ASP A 465 -1.53 8.38 -15.98
CA ASP A 465 -1.99 9.69 -15.47
C ASP A 465 -3.23 9.61 -14.56
N THR A 466 -3.45 8.46 -13.90
CA THR A 466 -4.53 8.27 -12.92
C THR A 466 -3.96 8.41 -11.51
N GLU A 467 -4.67 9.10 -10.60
CA GLU A 467 -4.23 9.19 -9.20
C GLU A 467 -4.10 7.78 -8.63
N MET A 468 -2.95 7.47 -8.06
CA MET A 468 -2.68 6.15 -7.50
C MET A 468 -3.61 5.88 -6.32
N THR A 469 -4.65 5.10 -6.57
CA THR A 469 -5.47 4.54 -5.51
C THR A 469 -4.94 3.14 -5.20
N PHE A 470 -4.33 2.96 -4.02
CA PHE A 470 -4.32 1.64 -3.38
C PHE A 470 -5.76 1.31 -2.98
N ASP A 471 -6.63 1.07 -3.96
CA ASP A 471 -7.85 0.34 -3.71
C ASP A 471 -7.44 -1.11 -3.63
N PHE A 472 -7.26 -1.61 -2.42
CA PHE A 472 -7.14 -3.03 -2.18
C PHE A 472 -8.48 -3.65 -2.58
N ASP A 473 -8.59 -4.15 -3.80
CA ASP A 473 -9.80 -4.86 -4.21
C ASP A 473 -9.85 -6.20 -3.47
N TYR A 474 -10.66 -6.22 -2.41
CA TYR A 474 -10.98 -7.42 -1.65
C TYR A 474 -11.52 -8.57 -2.54
N ASN A 475 -12.03 -8.26 -3.74
CA ASN A 475 -12.61 -9.23 -4.69
C ASN A 475 -11.62 -9.72 -5.76
N GLU A 476 -10.52 -9.02 -6.05
CA GLU A 476 -9.54 -9.50 -7.04
C GLU A 476 -8.64 -10.64 -6.52
N GLN A 477 -8.79 -11.03 -5.23
CA GLN A 477 -8.28 -12.31 -4.73
C GLN A 477 -9.28 -13.47 -4.80
N SER A 478 -10.51 -13.30 -5.30
CA SER A 478 -11.39 -14.43 -5.56
C SER A 478 -12.60 -14.05 -6.43
N MET A 479 -12.47 -14.11 -7.76
CA MET A 479 -13.54 -14.58 -8.66
C MET A 479 -13.05 -15.21 -9.98
N TYR A 480 -11.78 -15.67 -10.05
CA TYR A 480 -11.31 -16.56 -11.14
C TYR A 480 -10.60 -17.83 -10.67
N SER A 481 -10.90 -18.30 -9.45
CA SER A 481 -10.42 -19.63 -8.98
C SER A 481 -11.56 -20.58 -8.64
N THR A 482 -12.46 -20.76 -9.61
CA THR A 482 -13.08 -22.07 -9.88
C THR A 482 -12.45 -22.67 -11.13
N ALA A 483 -11.12 -22.73 -11.16
CA ALA A 483 -10.40 -23.63 -12.05
C ALA A 483 -9.86 -24.77 -11.19
N SER A 484 -10.61 -25.87 -11.21
CA SER A 484 -10.13 -27.19 -10.82
C SER A 484 -8.74 -27.46 -11.43
N HIS A 485 -7.90 -28.15 -10.67
CA HIS A 485 -6.63 -28.66 -11.19
C HIS A 485 -6.86 -29.47 -12.48
N SER A 486 -6.30 -29.00 -13.59
CA SER A 486 -5.67 -29.90 -14.56
C SER A 486 -4.47 -29.20 -15.20
N ASN A 487 -3.29 -29.66 -14.78
CA ASN A 487 -1.94 -29.61 -15.36
C ASN A 487 -1.62 -28.66 -16.54
N THR A 488 -0.38 -28.13 -16.46
CA THR A 488 0.47 -27.49 -17.49
C THR A 488 0.15 -26.01 -17.80
N LEU A 489 1.05 -25.00 -17.79
CA LEU A 489 2.51 -24.86 -17.69
C LEU A 489 2.85 -23.44 -17.16
N TYR A 490 4.06 -23.26 -16.63
CA TYR A 490 4.68 -22.01 -16.14
C TYR A 490 4.61 -20.81 -17.12
N PRO A 491 4.60 -19.54 -16.64
CA PRO A 491 4.90 -18.39 -17.48
C PRO A 491 6.38 -18.38 -17.88
N ILE A 492 6.58 -18.11 -19.16
CA ILE A 492 7.82 -18.22 -19.94
C ILE A 492 8.80 -17.08 -19.58
N PHE A 493 10.01 -17.45 -19.17
CA PHE A 493 11.21 -16.62 -19.36
C PHE A 493 11.54 -16.58 -20.85
N ILE A 494 11.65 -15.38 -21.44
CA ILE A 494 12.21 -15.19 -22.77
C ILE A 494 13.75 -15.20 -22.67
N TYR A 495 14.39 -16.21 -23.25
CA TYR A 495 15.67 -16.10 -23.98
C TYR A 495 15.67 -17.14 -25.12
N PRO A 496 16.44 -16.91 -26.21
CA PRO A 496 16.04 -17.23 -27.57
C PRO A 496 16.22 -18.69 -28.01
N ASP A 497 15.40 -19.06 -29.00
CA ASP A 497 15.51 -20.15 -29.99
C ASP A 497 16.48 -21.31 -29.76
N THR A 498 15.93 -22.54 -29.71
CA THR A 498 16.21 -23.63 -30.67
C THR A 498 15.18 -24.79 -30.59
N VAL A 499 14.31 -24.87 -31.60
CA VAL A 499 13.62 -26.03 -32.27
C VAL A 499 13.20 -27.35 -31.56
N SER A 500 11.87 -27.58 -31.63
CA SER A 500 11.00 -28.71 -32.07
C SER A 500 11.23 -30.19 -31.74
N TRP A 501 10.28 -30.79 -30.99
CA TRP A 501 9.52 -32.07 -31.21
C TRP A 501 8.75 -32.44 -29.91
N ALA A 502 7.61 -33.14 -29.80
CA ALA A 502 6.53 -33.58 -30.68
C ALA A 502 5.26 -33.92 -29.84
N LYS A 503 4.08 -33.59 -30.39
CA LYS A 503 2.76 -34.27 -30.43
C LYS A 503 2.22 -35.21 -29.31
N ARG A 504 0.90 -34.97 -29.07
CA ARG A 504 -0.27 -35.89 -28.82
C ARG A 504 -0.39 -36.52 -27.42
N GLN A 505 -1.58 -36.66 -26.79
CA GLN A 505 -2.85 -37.18 -27.31
C GLN A 505 -4.04 -36.84 -26.37
N ALA A 506 -5.26 -36.80 -26.92
CA ALA A 506 -6.55 -36.55 -26.27
C ALA A 506 -7.14 -37.77 -25.53
N TYR A 507 -8.15 -37.59 -24.66
CA TYR A 507 -9.55 -38.02 -24.88
C TYR A 507 -10.43 -38.23 -23.61
N PHE A 508 -11.71 -37.87 -23.78
CA PHE A 508 -12.96 -38.29 -23.14
C PHE A 508 -13.48 -37.65 -21.84
N ALA A 509 -14.67 -37.04 -21.99
CA ALA A 509 -15.67 -36.80 -20.97
C ALA A 509 -16.70 -37.96 -20.94
N ALA A 510 -17.28 -38.24 -19.77
CA ALA A 510 -18.57 -38.95 -19.66
C ALA A 510 -19.22 -38.71 -18.28
N ASN A 511 -20.33 -37.95 -18.32
CA ASN A 511 -21.59 -38.16 -17.58
C ASN A 511 -21.56 -38.41 -16.06
N GLN A 512 -22.05 -37.43 -15.27
CA GLN A 512 -23.04 -37.72 -14.22
C GLN A 512 -23.90 -36.49 -13.89
N LYS A 513 -25.22 -36.71 -13.85
CA LYS A 513 -26.29 -35.71 -13.63
C LYS A 513 -26.78 -35.72 -12.17
N VAL A 514 -27.02 -34.51 -11.67
CA VAL A 514 -28.17 -34.01 -10.86
C VAL A 514 -28.58 -34.74 -9.57
N GLY A 515 -28.68 -33.95 -8.50
CA GLY A 515 -29.57 -34.18 -7.34
C GLY A 515 -29.71 -32.92 -6.50
N LEU A 516 -30.83 -32.19 -6.67
CA LEU A 516 -31.40 -31.24 -5.71
C LEU A 516 -32.15 -31.99 -4.61
N VAL A 517 -32.58 -31.24 -3.58
CA VAL A 517 -33.56 -31.51 -2.48
C VAL A 517 -32.83 -31.43 -1.12
N SER A 518 -33.24 -30.62 -0.14
CA SER A 518 -34.46 -29.85 0.12
C SER A 518 -34.14 -28.53 0.82
#